data_AF-A0AAD3CND6-F1
#
_entry.id   AF-A0AAD3CND6-F1
#
_cell.length_a   1.000
_cell.length_b   1.000
_cell.length_c   1.000
_cell.angle_alpha   90.00
_cell.angle_beta   90.00
_cell.angle_gamma   90.00
#
_symmetry.space_group_name_H-M   'P 1'
#
loop_
_entity.id
_entity.type
_entity.pdbx_description
1 polymer ?
#
loop_
_entity_poly.entity_id
_entity_poly.type
_entity_poly.pdbx_seq_one_letter_code
_entity_poly.pdbx_strand_id
1 'polypeptide(L)'
;MVETKYVYIIQHDEKFIRPINHTAVVKTFDEYYPEHIWKLEFPLITRNLWTDKKDLTGENKCFNMVTPFINGINGINITKTDGWSDQNHFTTKEYYLSVLEDIGTVPRSPEFPYNFQATKNCQKIAAHEYGGPNDEPYLMHLNGRFSKPSSNSTSVALENTKKKNNYN
;
A
#
# COMPACT_ATOMS: atom_id res chain seq x y z
N MET A 1 4.49 -20.11 -22.37
CA MET A 1 4.91 -19.55 -21.08
C MET A 1 4.23 -18.20 -20.94
N VAL A 2 3.62 -17.88 -19.80
CA VAL A 2 2.94 -16.58 -19.61
C VAL A 2 3.98 -15.53 -19.23
N GLU A 3 4.01 -14.42 -19.96
CA GLU A 3 4.87 -13.28 -19.66
C GLU A 3 4.17 -12.37 -18.64
N THR A 4 4.73 -12.28 -17.44
CA THR A 4 4.18 -11.45 -16.35
C THR A 4 4.98 -10.16 -16.25
N LYS A 5 4.38 -9.04 -16.67
CA LYS A 5 5.00 -7.70 -16.58
C LYS A 5 4.81 -7.05 -15.22
N TYR A 6 3.61 -7.19 -14.64
CA TYR A 6 3.24 -6.54 -13.38
C TYR A 6 2.91 -7.55 -12.29
N VAL A 7 3.11 -7.13 -11.05
CA VAL A 7 2.77 -7.90 -9.86
C VAL A 7 2.04 -7.02 -8.85
N TYR A 8 1.02 -7.61 -8.23
CA TYR A 8 0.48 -7.14 -6.96
C TYR A 8 1.13 -7.94 -5.86
N ILE A 9 1.80 -7.25 -4.95
CA ILE A 9 2.35 -7.84 -3.75
C ILE A 9 1.34 -7.59 -2.63
N ILE A 10 0.76 -8.68 -2.13
CA ILE A 10 -0.17 -8.66 -1.02
C ILE A 10 0.55 -9.21 0.21
N GLN A 11 0.80 -8.33 1.17
CA GLN A 11 1.46 -8.59 2.44
C GLN A 11 0.60 -8.04 3.58
N HIS A 12 0.79 -8.58 4.79
CA HIS A 12 -0.03 -8.28 5.97
C HIS A 12 -1.49 -8.73 5.88
N ASP A 13 -2.14 -8.82 7.05
CA ASP A 13 -3.57 -9.08 7.16
C ASP A 13 -4.34 -7.78 6.86
N GLU A 14 -4.35 -7.36 5.59
CA GLU A 14 -4.95 -6.12 5.13
C GLU A 14 -5.99 -6.38 4.03
N LYS A 15 -7.06 -5.60 4.00
CA LYS A 15 -8.03 -5.62 2.89
C LYS A 15 -8.16 -4.27 2.22
N PHE A 16 -8.39 -4.30 0.91
CA PHE A 16 -8.86 -3.12 0.19
C PHE A 16 -10.26 -2.76 0.64
N ILE A 17 -10.44 -1.49 1.03
CA ILE A 17 -11.74 -0.93 1.45
C ILE A 17 -12.33 0.02 0.42
N ARG A 18 -11.58 0.31 -0.64
CA ARG A 18 -11.97 1.17 -1.75
C ARG A 18 -11.57 0.52 -3.08
N PRO A 19 -12.34 0.73 -4.16
CA PRO A 19 -11.94 0.25 -5.48
C PRO A 19 -10.68 0.96 -5.95
N ILE A 20 -9.83 0.23 -6.68
CA ILE A 20 -8.63 0.76 -7.32
C ILE A 20 -8.87 0.82 -8.82
N ASN A 21 -8.50 1.94 -9.45
CA ASN A 21 -8.52 2.05 -10.90
C ASN A 21 -7.29 1.34 -11.50
N HIS A 22 -7.37 0.02 -11.61
CA HIS A 22 -6.27 -0.82 -12.10
C HIS A 22 -5.77 -0.40 -13.48
N THR A 23 -6.69 -0.06 -14.40
CA THR A 23 -6.33 0.39 -15.76
C THR A 23 -5.45 1.64 -15.72
N ALA A 24 -5.80 2.62 -14.89
CA ALA A 24 -4.98 3.81 -14.71
C ALA A 24 -3.62 3.49 -14.08
N VAL A 25 -3.57 2.58 -13.10
CA VAL A 25 -2.30 2.14 -12.48
C VAL A 25 -1.37 1.52 -13.53
N VAL A 26 -1.87 0.58 -14.34
CA VAL A 26 -1.09 -0.07 -15.40
C VAL A 26 -0.60 0.96 -16.40
N LYS A 27 -1.49 1.83 -16.90
CA LYS A 27 -1.14 2.89 -17.85
C LYS A 27 -0.05 3.82 -17.31
N THR A 28 -0.14 4.19 -16.04
CA THR A 28 0.87 5.01 -15.36
C THR A 28 2.22 4.28 -15.29
N PHE A 29 2.26 2.98 -15.03
CA PHE A 29 3.53 2.25 -15.07
C PHE A 29 4.07 2.10 -16.50
N ASP A 30 3.21 1.89 -17.50
CA ASP A 30 3.64 1.86 -18.90
C ASP A 30 4.32 3.15 -19.35
N GLU A 31 3.81 4.31 -18.91
CA GLU A 31 4.29 5.62 -19.34
C GLU A 31 5.48 6.14 -18.52
N TYR A 32 5.60 5.75 -17.23
CA TYR A 32 6.51 6.40 -16.29
C TYR A 32 7.56 5.47 -15.66
N TYR A 33 7.44 4.14 -15.80
CA TYR A 33 8.49 3.20 -15.39
C TYR A 33 9.56 3.06 -16.48
N PRO A 34 10.86 2.94 -16.16
CA PRO A 34 11.47 2.98 -14.83
C PRO A 34 11.97 4.37 -14.42
N GLU A 35 11.63 5.43 -15.14
CA GLU A 35 12.27 6.74 -14.90
C GLU A 35 11.73 7.44 -13.66
N HIS A 36 10.43 7.30 -13.37
CA HIS A 36 9.75 8.10 -12.35
C HIS A 36 9.10 7.24 -11.26
N ILE A 37 8.42 6.16 -11.64
CA ILE A 37 7.68 5.29 -10.72
C ILE A 37 8.23 3.88 -10.74
N TRP A 38 8.57 3.34 -9.57
CA TRP A 38 9.13 1.99 -9.42
C TRP A 38 8.18 1.10 -8.61
N LYS A 39 7.41 1.70 -7.69
CA LYS A 39 6.55 1.01 -6.74
C LYS A 39 5.41 1.92 -6.30
N LEU A 40 4.21 1.38 -6.23
CA LEU A 40 2.99 2.08 -5.84
C LEU A 40 2.29 1.35 -4.69
N GLU A 41 2.43 1.88 -3.47
CA GLU A 41 1.84 1.41 -2.23
C GLU A 41 0.38 1.90 -2.09
N PHE A 42 -0.48 1.14 -1.42
CA PHE A 42 -1.85 1.54 -1.13
C PHE A 42 -1.96 1.95 0.34
N PRO A 43 -2.35 3.18 0.70
CA PRO A 43 -2.27 3.67 2.09
C PRO A 43 -3.27 3.00 3.04
N LEU A 44 -2.89 2.87 4.32
CA LEU A 44 -3.61 2.15 5.38
C LEU A 44 -4.38 3.11 6.30
N ILE A 45 -5.51 2.67 6.87
CA ILE A 45 -6.35 3.49 7.78
C ILE A 45 -5.60 4.14 8.95
N THR A 46 -4.63 3.46 9.55
CA THR A 46 -3.94 3.95 10.76
C THR A 46 -2.81 4.93 10.44
N ARG A 47 -2.50 5.11 9.16
CA ARG A 47 -1.52 6.07 8.67
C ARG A 47 -2.15 7.48 8.68
N ASN A 48 -2.27 8.11 9.86
CA ASN A 48 -2.29 9.58 10.00
C ASN A 48 -0.88 10.11 9.67
N LEU A 49 -0.45 9.92 8.43
CA LEU A 49 0.98 9.75 8.13
C LEU A 49 1.68 10.99 7.60
N TRP A 50 0.93 12.07 7.44
CA TRP A 50 1.43 13.27 6.77
C TRP A 50 1.87 14.35 7.76
N THR A 51 1.46 14.27 9.04
CA THR A 51 1.78 15.30 10.04
C THR A 51 2.95 14.95 10.95
N ASP A 52 3.28 13.67 11.14
CA ASP A 52 4.27 13.24 12.15
C ASP A 52 5.45 12.42 11.62
N LYS A 53 5.54 12.19 10.31
CA LYS A 53 6.81 11.75 9.71
C LYS A 53 7.78 12.92 9.63
N LYS A 54 8.25 13.36 10.79
CA LYS A 54 9.57 13.96 10.87
C LYS A 54 10.52 12.87 10.41
N ASP A 55 11.12 13.11 9.26
CA ASP A 55 12.35 12.47 8.83
C ASP A 55 13.19 12.16 10.08
N LEU A 56 13.61 10.91 10.28
CA LEU A 56 14.46 10.53 11.42
C LEU A 56 15.76 11.38 11.44
N THR A 57 16.06 12.07 10.36
CA THR A 57 17.19 12.98 10.18
C THR A 57 16.83 14.48 10.21
N GLY A 58 15.54 14.84 10.22
CA GLY A 58 15.06 16.24 10.19
C GLY A 58 15.19 16.95 8.84
N GLU A 59 15.77 16.31 7.82
CA GLU A 59 16.02 16.88 6.50
C GLU A 59 15.06 16.26 5.48
N ASN A 60 13.80 16.69 5.48
CA ASN A 60 12.64 16.20 4.69
C ASN A 60 12.84 16.25 3.14
N LYS A 61 13.99 15.82 2.63
CA LYS A 61 14.51 16.05 1.28
C LYS A 61 13.64 15.34 0.26
N CYS A 62 13.14 14.16 0.58
CA CYS A 62 12.37 13.33 -0.34
C CYS A 62 10.93 13.79 -0.49
N PHE A 63 10.35 14.29 0.60
CA PHE A 63 9.01 14.85 0.64
C PHE A 63 8.96 16.23 -0.02
N ASN A 64 9.98 17.05 0.23
CA ASN A 64 10.12 18.40 -0.35
C ASN A 64 10.74 18.38 -1.74
N MET A 65 11.22 17.22 -2.19
CA MET A 65 11.56 17.06 -3.58
C MET A 65 10.28 17.18 -4.38
N VAL A 66 10.33 18.07 -5.37
CA VAL A 66 9.30 18.17 -6.39
C VAL A 66 9.37 16.90 -7.24
N THR A 67 9.03 15.74 -6.67
CA THR A 67 8.21 14.82 -7.44
C THR A 67 6.92 15.58 -7.65
N PRO A 68 6.60 15.99 -8.89
CA PRO A 68 5.35 16.67 -9.13
C PRO A 68 4.28 15.83 -8.44
N PHE A 69 3.48 16.42 -7.57
CA PHE A 69 2.19 15.82 -7.23
C PHE A 69 1.51 15.71 -8.58
N ILE A 70 1.58 14.53 -9.19
CA ILE A 70 1.04 14.37 -10.52
C ILE A 70 -0.43 14.07 -10.30
N ASN A 71 -1.14 15.12 -9.90
CA ASN A 71 -2.57 15.09 -9.70
C ASN A 71 -3.19 14.75 -11.04
N GLY A 72 -3.97 13.67 -11.06
CA GLY A 72 -4.69 13.23 -12.24
C GLY A 72 -3.83 12.60 -13.34
N ILE A 73 -2.65 12.00 -13.07
CA ILE A 73 -2.03 11.12 -14.10
C ILE A 73 -3.03 10.04 -14.44
N ASN A 74 -3.43 9.96 -15.70
CA ASN A 74 -4.34 8.91 -16.16
C ASN A 74 -5.61 8.80 -15.28
N GLY A 75 -6.02 9.90 -14.63
CA GLY A 75 -7.16 9.95 -13.72
C GLY A 75 -6.92 9.44 -12.29
N ILE A 76 -5.67 9.25 -11.86
CA ILE A 76 -5.31 8.89 -10.47
C ILE A 76 -4.34 9.91 -9.86
N ASN A 77 -4.38 10.03 -8.54
CA ASN A 77 -3.39 10.80 -7.78
C ASN A 77 -2.32 9.84 -7.27
N ILE A 78 -1.06 10.29 -7.31
CA ILE A 78 0.05 9.58 -6.69
C ILE A 78 0.89 10.56 -5.87
N THR A 79 1.39 10.09 -4.74
CA THR A 79 2.22 10.91 -3.85
C THR A 79 3.52 10.19 -3.54
N LYS A 80 4.66 10.85 -3.71
CA LYS A 80 5.96 10.27 -3.33
C LYS A 80 6.08 10.23 -1.82
N THR A 81 6.69 9.16 -1.31
CA THR A 81 7.00 8.98 0.11
C THR A 81 8.48 9.19 0.38
N ASP A 82 8.83 9.23 1.66
CA ASP A 82 10.19 9.34 2.17
C ASP A 82 10.88 7.98 2.36
N GLY A 83 10.16 6.87 2.18
CA GLY A 83 10.61 5.55 2.59
C GLY A 83 10.17 4.43 1.67
N TRP A 84 10.48 3.21 2.11
CA TRP A 84 10.05 1.98 1.47
C TRP A 84 9.35 1.12 2.52
N SER A 85 8.16 0.61 2.22
CA SER A 85 7.42 -0.28 3.14
C SER A 85 6.95 -1.54 2.43
N ASP A 86 6.95 -2.70 3.07
CA ASP A 86 6.42 -3.92 2.44
C ASP A 86 4.88 -3.99 2.41
N GLN A 87 4.19 -2.88 2.72
CA GLN A 87 2.74 -2.72 2.59
C GLN A 87 2.24 -3.11 1.19
N ASN A 88 0.96 -3.50 1.07
CA ASN A 88 0.38 -3.91 -0.21
C ASN A 88 0.69 -2.89 -1.32
N HIS A 89 1.22 -3.38 -2.44
CA HIS A 89 1.67 -2.51 -3.51
C HIS A 89 1.57 -3.16 -4.90
N PHE A 90 1.59 -2.30 -5.91
CA PHE A 90 1.72 -2.64 -7.31
C PHE A 90 3.10 -2.25 -7.83
N THR A 91 3.69 -3.12 -8.65
CA THR A 91 4.99 -2.86 -9.29
C THR A 91 5.20 -3.73 -10.53
N THR A 92 6.34 -3.58 -11.21
CA THR A 92 6.79 -4.48 -12.27
C THR A 92 7.50 -5.71 -11.67
N LYS A 93 7.39 -6.84 -12.36
CA LYS A 93 8.12 -8.06 -12.01
C LYS A 93 9.63 -7.81 -12.01
N GLU A 94 10.12 -7.06 -13.01
CA GLU A 94 11.53 -6.72 -13.17
C GLU A 94 12.08 -5.96 -11.96
N TYR A 95 11.38 -4.92 -11.52
CA TYR A 95 11.77 -4.19 -10.31
C TYR A 95 11.82 -5.12 -9.11
N TYR A 96 10.77 -5.90 -8.87
CA TYR A 96 10.71 -6.73 -7.68
C TYR A 96 11.80 -7.80 -7.66
N LEU A 97 12.14 -8.38 -8.81
CA LEU A 97 13.29 -9.28 -8.93
C LEU A 97 14.61 -8.57 -8.60
N SER A 98 14.81 -7.34 -9.07
CA SER A 98 16.01 -6.55 -8.72
C SER A 98 16.11 -6.29 -7.22
N VAL A 99 14.98 -6.10 -6.52
CA VAL A 99 14.94 -5.96 -5.06
C VAL A 99 15.40 -7.24 -4.37
N LEU A 100 14.88 -8.40 -4.82
CA LEU A 100 15.26 -9.68 -4.26
C LEU A 100 16.74 -10.01 -4.50
N GLU A 101 17.28 -9.63 -5.67
CA GLU A 101 18.69 -9.79 -5.99
C GLU A 101 19.60 -8.91 -5.13
N ASP A 102 19.27 -7.62 -4.97
CA ASP A 102 20.05 -6.67 -4.17
C ASP A 102 20.10 -7.06 -2.68
N ILE A 103 18.99 -7.56 -2.14
CA ILE A 103 18.92 -8.01 -0.75
C ILE A 103 19.64 -9.35 -0.56
N GLY A 104 19.60 -10.21 -1.58
CA GLY A 104 20.08 -11.59 -1.50
C GLY A 104 19.26 -12.45 -0.54
N THR A 105 19.82 -13.58 -0.12
CA THR A 105 19.15 -14.50 0.82
C THR A 105 19.26 -13.97 2.24
N VAL A 106 18.19 -13.31 2.72
CA VAL A 106 18.09 -12.87 4.12
C VAL A 106 16.88 -13.50 4.81
N PRO A 107 16.97 -13.87 6.11
CA PRO A 107 15.86 -14.46 6.84
C PRO A 107 14.86 -13.40 7.37
N ARG A 108 14.68 -12.29 6.65
CA ARG A 108 13.84 -11.16 7.07
C ARG A 108 13.10 -10.54 5.89
N SER A 109 12.01 -9.83 6.18
CA SER A 109 11.29 -9.06 5.17
C SER A 109 12.24 -8.05 4.49
N PRO A 110 12.05 -7.78 3.19
CA PRO A 110 12.78 -6.73 2.48
C PRO A 110 12.55 -5.33 3.07
N GLU A 111 11.52 -5.12 3.89
CA GLU A 111 11.18 -3.82 4.46
C GLU A 111 12.34 -3.14 5.17
N PHE A 112 12.93 -3.80 6.17
CA PHE A 112 13.93 -3.14 6.99
C PHE A 112 15.19 -2.72 6.18
N PRO A 113 15.81 -3.61 5.37
CA PRO A 113 16.93 -3.22 4.52
C PRO A 113 16.60 -2.10 3.53
N TYR A 114 15.47 -2.19 2.82
CA TYR A 114 15.15 -1.23 1.78
C TYR A 114 14.63 0.10 2.31
N ASN A 115 13.97 0.11 3.47
CA ASN A 115 13.62 1.35 4.15
C ASN A 115 14.89 2.13 4.52
N PHE A 116 15.88 1.44 5.09
CA PHE A 116 17.17 2.06 5.38
C PHE A 116 17.86 2.61 4.11
N GLN A 117 17.81 1.88 3.00
CA GLN A 117 18.34 2.38 1.72
C GLN A 117 17.54 3.59 1.20
N ALA A 118 16.21 3.60 1.36
CA ALA A 118 15.37 4.71 0.96
C ALA A 118 15.73 6.01 1.70
N THR A 119 16.09 5.94 2.98
CA THR A 119 16.58 7.15 3.70
C THR A 119 17.85 7.75 3.11
N LYS A 120 18.68 6.94 2.42
CA LYS A 120 19.92 7.39 1.77
C LYS A 120 19.72 7.81 0.32
N ASN A 121 18.81 7.16 -0.41
CA ASN A 121 18.54 7.40 -1.83
C ASN A 121 17.05 7.28 -2.15
N CYS A 122 16.25 8.15 -1.54
CA CYS A 122 14.80 8.13 -1.72
C CYS A 122 14.35 8.50 -3.12
N GLN A 123 15.15 9.25 -3.88
CA GLN A 123 14.83 9.61 -5.27
C GLN A 123 14.52 8.34 -6.06
N LYS A 124 15.42 7.35 -5.94
CA LYS A 124 15.35 6.08 -6.65
C LYS A 124 14.51 5.04 -5.91
N ILE A 125 14.62 4.97 -4.58
CA ILE A 125 14.13 3.82 -3.81
C ILE A 125 12.78 4.07 -3.17
N ALA A 126 12.45 5.32 -2.81
CA ALA A 126 11.22 5.57 -2.08
C ALA A 126 9.97 5.30 -2.93
N ALA A 127 8.94 4.79 -2.28
CA ALA A 127 7.70 4.41 -2.93
C ALA A 127 6.84 5.61 -3.28
N HIS A 128 5.87 5.40 -4.17
CA HIS A 128 4.72 6.28 -4.31
C HIS A 128 3.53 5.65 -3.61
N GLU A 129 2.62 6.44 -3.07
CA GLU A 129 1.32 6.02 -2.58
C GLU A 129 0.23 6.32 -3.62
N TYR A 130 -0.75 5.42 -3.72
CA TYR A 130 -1.96 5.60 -4.50
C TYR A 130 -2.92 6.52 -3.74
N GLY A 131 -3.11 7.72 -4.27
CA GLY A 131 -3.85 8.81 -3.64
C GLY A 131 -2.99 10.05 -3.37
N GLY A 132 -3.65 11.17 -3.14
CA GLY A 132 -3.07 12.40 -2.63
C GLY A 132 -2.86 12.39 -1.11
N PRO A 133 -2.14 13.36 -0.52
CA PRO A 133 -1.93 13.48 0.92
C PRO A 133 -3.22 13.55 1.75
N ASN A 134 -4.31 14.01 1.13
CA ASN A 134 -5.62 14.18 1.77
C ASN A 134 -6.64 13.11 1.35
N ASP A 135 -6.23 12.12 0.56
CA ASP A 135 -7.14 11.06 0.12
C ASP A 135 -7.39 10.06 1.25
N GLU A 136 -8.61 9.52 1.30
CA GLU A 136 -8.94 8.46 2.25
C GLU A 136 -8.11 7.19 1.99
N PRO A 137 -7.78 6.43 3.05
CA PRO A 137 -7.01 5.20 2.96
C PRO A 137 -7.67 4.15 2.05
N TYR A 138 -6.85 3.33 1.40
CA TYR A 138 -7.30 2.24 0.53
C TYR A 138 -7.28 0.88 1.22
N LEU A 139 -6.51 0.76 2.30
CA LEU A 139 -6.38 -0.46 3.08
C LEU A 139 -6.91 -0.30 4.50
N MET A 140 -7.38 -1.41 5.04
CA MET A 140 -7.67 -1.56 6.47
C MET A 140 -7.05 -2.85 6.98
N HIS A 141 -6.40 -2.78 8.15
CA HIS A 141 -5.98 -3.98 8.86
C HIS A 141 -7.20 -4.81 9.25
N LEU A 142 -7.15 -6.09 8.90
CA LEU A 142 -7.93 -7.13 9.51
C LEU A 142 -7.33 -7.36 10.88
N ASN A 143 -7.70 -6.53 11.86
CA ASN A 143 -7.25 -6.67 13.24
C ASN A 143 -7.77 -7.99 13.82
N GLY A 144 -7.17 -9.14 13.49
CA GLY A 144 -7.67 -10.45 13.87
C GLY A 144 -7.72 -10.62 15.39
N ARG A 145 -6.72 -10.11 16.11
CA ARG A 145 -6.60 -10.23 17.57
C ARG A 145 -7.07 -9.01 18.37
N PHE A 146 -7.27 -7.86 17.71
CA PHE A 146 -7.64 -6.59 18.34
C PHE A 146 -8.99 -6.01 17.89
N SER A 147 -9.71 -6.72 17.02
CA SER A 147 -11.11 -6.42 16.80
C SER A 147 -11.86 -6.71 18.09
N LYS A 148 -12.12 -5.66 18.88
CA LYS A 148 -13.18 -5.75 19.89
C LYS A 148 -14.42 -6.22 19.15
N PRO A 149 -15.09 -7.30 19.59
CA PRO A 149 -16.35 -7.69 18.98
C PRO A 149 -17.23 -6.46 18.97
N SER A 150 -17.69 -6.05 17.78
CA SER A 150 -18.59 -4.92 17.69
C SER A 150 -19.83 -5.30 18.49
N SER A 151 -20.12 -4.54 19.55
CA SER A 151 -21.26 -4.76 20.44
C SER A 151 -22.61 -4.64 19.71
N ASN A 152 -22.61 -4.38 18.41
CA ASN A 152 -23.79 -4.20 17.57
C ASN A 152 -24.04 -5.36 16.60
N SER A 153 -23.29 -6.47 16.67
CA SER A 153 -23.52 -7.65 15.81
C SER A 153 -24.35 -8.77 16.46
N THR A 154 -24.72 -8.64 17.72
CA THR A 154 -25.67 -9.55 18.40
C THR A 154 -27.08 -8.98 18.42
N SER A 155 -27.81 -9.13 17.31
CA SER A 155 -29.29 -9.22 17.37
C SER A 155 -29.94 -9.90 16.17
N VAL A 156 -29.28 -10.01 15.00
CA VAL A 156 -29.96 -10.59 13.82
C VAL A 156 -29.87 -12.13 13.76
N ALA A 157 -28.96 -12.77 14.49
CA ALA A 157 -28.76 -14.22 14.43
C ALA A 157 -29.66 -15.05 15.38
N LEU A 158 -30.47 -14.42 16.25
CA LEU A 158 -31.28 -15.13 17.26
C LEU A 158 -32.79 -15.12 17.02
N GLU A 159 -33.32 -14.45 16.00
CA GLU A 159 -34.75 -14.49 15.68
C GLU A 159 -35.16 -15.64 14.74
N ASN A 160 -34.22 -16.24 14.00
CA ASN A 160 -34.55 -17.31 13.05
C ASN A 160 -34.56 -18.73 13.63
N THR A 161 -34.18 -18.92 14.89
CA THR A 161 -34.22 -20.23 15.58
C THR A 161 -35.45 -20.42 16.47
N LYS A 162 -36.25 -19.38 16.76
CA LYS A 162 -37.47 -19.51 17.58
C LYS A 162 -38.76 -19.76 16.79
N LYS A 163 -38.76 -19.68 15.46
CA LYS A 163 -39.96 -19.94 14.63
C LYS A 163 -40.09 -21.36 14.05
N LYS A 164 -39.19 -22.30 14.38
CA LYS A 164 -39.22 -23.67 13.82
C LYS A 164 -39.75 -24.79 14.74
N ASN A 165 -40.16 -24.51 15.98
CA ASN A 165 -40.65 -25.53 16.91
C ASN A 165 -42.10 -25.30 17.37
N ASN A 166 -43.05 -25.17 16.44
CA ASN A 166 -44.49 -25.23 16.77
C ASN A 166 -45.27 -25.89 15.61
N TYR A 167 -44.89 -27.12 15.25
CA TYR A 167 -45.79 -28.05 14.58
C TYR A 167 -45.66 -29.43 15.24
N ASN A 168 -46.82 -29.95 15.61
CA ASN A 168 -47.17 -31.18 16.34
C ASN A 168 -47.29 -31.04 17.84
#